data_AF-A0A1A0K319-F1
#
_entry.id   AF-A0A1A0K319-F1
#
_cell.length_a   1.000
_cell.length_b   1.000
_cell.length_c   1.000
_cell.angle_alpha   90.00
_cell.angle_beta   90.00
_cell.angle_gamma   90.00
#
_symmetry.space_group_name_H-M   'P 1'
#
loop_
_entity.id
_entity.type
_entity.pdbx_description
1 polymer ?
#
loop_
_entity_poly.entity_id
_entity_poly.type
_entity_poly.pdbx_seq_one_letter_code
_entity_poly.pdbx_strand_id
1 'polypeptide(L)'
;MGQRVIRTEFSRSEVVGALAWLCTFAAIGAVFCLWYLPATITVEVTNLPWTIPLAYGWVMVLVKTATLWSANYLIQLLPAVVWVGVVGLMSPTSAAVAYVVALVCAVLAGAAWSVIKNHKAVVPK
;
A
#
# COMPACT_ATOMS: atom_id res chain seq x y z
N MET A 1 -0.97 31.01 -23.22
CA MET A 1 -0.46 29.97 -22.31
C MET A 1 -1.37 29.95 -21.08
N GLY A 2 -2.09 28.85 -20.83
CA GLY A 2 -2.95 28.73 -19.64
C GLY A 2 -2.09 28.53 -18.40
N GLN A 3 -2.26 29.39 -17.40
CA GLN A 3 -1.58 29.29 -16.12
C GLN A 3 -2.03 27.99 -15.42
N ARG A 4 -1.10 27.10 -15.07
CA ARG A 4 -1.42 25.87 -14.35
C ARG A 4 -1.91 26.25 -12.95
N VAL A 5 -3.22 26.20 -12.72
CA VAL A 5 -3.82 26.37 -11.40
C VAL A 5 -3.65 25.07 -10.62
N ILE A 6 -2.73 25.06 -9.66
CA ILE A 6 -2.57 23.95 -8.70
C ILE A 6 -3.45 24.30 -7.50
N ARG A 7 -4.54 23.57 -7.29
CA ARG A 7 -5.34 23.69 -6.07
C ARG A 7 -4.61 22.99 -4.93
N THR A 8 -4.24 23.75 -3.90
CA THR A 8 -3.55 23.25 -2.69
C THR A 8 -4.46 23.28 -1.45
N GLU A 9 -5.59 23.98 -1.53
CA GLU A 9 -6.61 24.06 -0.49
C GLU A 9 -7.65 22.94 -0.70
N PHE A 10 -7.45 21.79 -0.06
CA PHE A 10 -8.43 20.70 -0.08
C PHE A 10 -9.36 20.78 1.13
N SER A 11 -10.66 20.58 0.92
CA SER A 11 -11.61 20.40 2.01
C SER A 11 -11.28 19.14 2.80
N ARG A 12 -11.59 19.15 4.10
CA ARG A 12 -11.47 17.95 4.96
C ARG A 12 -12.25 16.75 4.40
N SER A 13 -13.40 16.98 3.76
CA SER A 13 -14.20 15.92 3.14
C SER A 13 -13.51 15.27 1.95
N GLU A 14 -12.77 16.05 1.15
CA GLU A 14 -12.02 15.54 0.00
C GLU A 14 -10.83 14.68 0.46
N VAL A 15 -10.11 15.14 1.49
CA VAL A 15 -9.01 14.38 2.09
C VAL A 15 -9.50 13.06 2.66
N VAL A 16 -10.59 13.08 3.43
CA VAL A 16 -11.17 11.85 4.01
C VAL A 16 -11.66 10.91 2.90
N GLY A 17 -12.35 11.44 1.89
CA GLY A 17 -12.83 10.64 0.75
C GLY A 17 -11.69 9.98 -0.02
N ALA A 18 -10.61 10.71 -0.29
CA ALA A 18 -9.42 10.17 -0.94
C ALA A 18 -8.73 9.09 -0.12
N LEU A 19 -8.53 9.32 1.19
CA LEU A 19 -7.92 8.33 2.09
C LEU A 19 -8.78 7.08 2.24
N ALA A 20 -10.10 7.23 2.37
CA ALA A 20 -11.03 6.12 2.41
C ALA A 20 -10.92 5.26 1.14
N TRP A 21 -10.87 5.90 -0.03
CA TRP A 21 -10.72 5.22 -1.30
C TRP A 21 -9.39 4.46 -1.44
N LEU A 22 -8.29 5.06 -0.97
CA LEU A 22 -6.98 4.39 -0.92
C LEU A 22 -7.01 3.15 0.01
N CYS A 23 -7.72 3.25 1.14
CA CYS A 23 -7.91 2.13 2.06
C CYS A 23 -8.76 1.02 1.43
N THR A 24 -9.82 1.37 0.69
CA THR A 24 -10.63 0.39 -0.05
C THR A 24 -9.80 -0.37 -1.07
N PHE A 25 -8.96 0.32 -1.87
CA PHE A 25 -8.05 -0.36 -2.80
C PHE A 25 -6.97 -1.18 -2.11
N ALA A 26 -6.52 -0.76 -0.92
CA ALA A 26 -5.62 -1.56 -0.11
C ALA A 26 -6.28 -2.88 0.32
N ALA A 27 -7.51 -2.83 0.82
CA ALA A 27 -8.28 -4.01 1.21
C ALA A 27 -8.52 -4.95 0.03
N ILE A 28 -8.93 -4.41 -1.13
CA ILE A 28 -9.10 -5.20 -2.36
C ILE A 28 -7.78 -5.85 -2.77
N GLY A 29 -6.68 -5.08 -2.81
CA GLY A 29 -5.35 -5.60 -3.15
C GLY A 29 -4.87 -6.71 -2.21
N ALA A 30 -5.21 -6.64 -0.92
CA ALA A 30 -4.90 -7.70 0.04
C ALA A 30 -5.59 -9.01 -0.32
N VAL A 31 -6.89 -8.99 -0.62
CA VAL A 31 -7.66 -10.17 -1.05
C VAL A 31 -7.06 -10.78 -2.32
N PHE A 32 -6.74 -9.92 -3.30
CA PHE A 32 -6.14 -10.36 -4.56
C PHE A 32 -4.79 -11.03 -4.34
N CYS A 33 -3.88 -10.41 -3.59
CA CYS A 33 -2.56 -10.98 -3.30
C CYS A 33 -2.63 -12.29 -2.52
N LEU A 34 -3.58 -12.42 -1.59
CA LEU A 34 -3.65 -13.57 -0.68
C LEU A 34 -4.32 -14.80 -1.33
N TRP A 35 -5.39 -14.58 -2.10
CA TRP A 35 -6.25 -15.68 -2.58
C TRP A 35 -6.29 -15.82 -4.10
N TYR A 36 -6.45 -14.70 -4.82
CA TYR A 36 -6.79 -14.77 -6.25
C TYR A 36 -5.56 -14.98 -7.13
N LEU A 37 -4.52 -14.15 -6.93
CA LEU A 37 -3.31 -14.17 -7.76
C LEU A 37 -2.50 -15.47 -7.63
N PRO A 38 -2.26 -16.01 -6.41
CA PRO A 38 -1.56 -17.28 -6.26
C PRO A 38 -2.31 -18.44 -6.93
N ALA A 39 -3.64 -18.41 -6.92
CA ALA A 39 -4.47 -19.49 -7.47
C ALA A 39 -4.59 -19.46 -9.00
N THR A 40 -4.45 -18.29 -9.62
CA THR A 40 -4.74 -18.11 -11.06
C THR A 40 -3.50 -17.96 -11.93
N ILE A 41 -2.37 -17.53 -11.39
CA ILE A 41 -1.16 -17.26 -12.19
C ILE A 41 0.00 -18.08 -11.62
N THR A 42 0.17 -19.28 -12.18
CA THR A 42 1.38 -20.08 -12.04
C THR A 42 2.41 -19.59 -13.05
N VAL A 43 3.35 -18.75 -12.59
CA VAL A 43 4.47 -18.31 -13.43
C VAL A 43 5.53 -19.43 -13.45
N GLU A 44 5.61 -20.17 -14.56
CA GLU A 44 6.54 -21.31 -14.72
C GLU A 44 8.03 -20.93 -14.60
N VAL A 45 8.36 -19.64 -14.65
CA VAL A 45 9.74 -19.15 -14.79
C VAL A 45 10.49 -19.08 -13.44
N THR A 46 9.79 -19.05 -12.30
CA THR A 46 10.44 -19.06 -10.98
C THR A 46 9.45 -19.50 -9.90
N ASN A 47 9.85 -20.41 -9.01
CA ASN A 47 9.14 -20.73 -7.74
C ASN A 47 9.03 -19.53 -6.77
N LEU A 48 9.39 -18.32 -7.21
CA LEU A 48 9.31 -17.12 -6.40
C LEU A 48 7.85 -16.64 -6.38
N PRO A 49 7.24 -16.40 -5.21
CA PRO A 49 5.87 -15.92 -5.14
C PRO A 49 5.81 -14.47 -5.66
N TRP A 50 5.46 -14.31 -6.93
CA TRP A 50 5.42 -13.03 -7.66
C TRP A 50 4.43 -12.00 -7.05
N THR A 51 3.51 -12.48 -6.22
CA THR A 51 2.62 -11.68 -5.39
C THR A 51 3.35 -10.84 -4.33
N ILE A 52 4.56 -11.24 -3.91
CA ILE A 52 5.39 -10.50 -2.95
C ILE A 52 5.85 -9.15 -3.52
N PRO A 53 6.57 -9.08 -4.66
CA PRO A 53 6.94 -7.79 -5.26
C PRO A 53 5.71 -6.98 -5.67
N LEU A 54 4.61 -7.62 -6.04
CA LEU A 54 3.36 -6.92 -6.33
C LEU A 54 2.75 -6.27 -5.08
N ALA A 55 2.72 -6.96 -3.94
CA ALA A 55 2.24 -6.41 -2.69
C ALA A 55 3.10 -5.22 -2.22
N TYR A 56 4.42 -5.34 -2.34
CA TYR A 56 5.36 -4.23 -2.12
C TYR A 56 5.00 -3.01 -2.98
N GLY A 57 4.90 -3.20 -4.30
CA GLY A 57 4.65 -2.12 -5.25
C GLY A 57 3.27 -1.49 -5.06
N TRP A 58 2.24 -2.30 -4.82
CA TRP A 58 0.88 -1.86 -4.61
C TRP A 58 0.76 -0.90 -3.43
N VAL A 59 1.25 -1.32 -2.25
CA VAL A 59 1.19 -0.48 -1.05
C VAL A 59 2.12 0.71 -1.16
N MET A 60 3.30 0.54 -1.78
CA MET A 60 4.21 1.66 -2.05
C MET A 60 3.48 2.78 -2.82
N VAL A 61 2.73 2.46 -3.88
CA VAL A 61 1.98 3.43 -4.68
C VAL A 61 0.85 4.06 -3.87
N LEU A 62 0.09 3.27 -3.10
CA LEU A 62 -1.01 3.79 -2.28
C LEU A 62 -0.52 4.75 -1.19
N VAL A 63 0.53 4.38 -0.46
CA VAL A 63 1.13 5.22 0.59
C VAL A 63 1.76 6.47 -0.03
N LYS A 64 2.44 6.35 -1.17
CA LYS A 64 2.96 7.52 -1.90
C LYS A 64 1.85 8.45 -2.37
N THR A 65 0.69 7.90 -2.70
CA THR A 65 -0.49 8.72 -3.05
C THR A 65 -1.07 9.37 -1.82
N ALA A 66 -1.12 8.67 -0.68
CA ALA A 66 -1.60 9.21 0.59
C ALA A 66 -0.77 10.41 1.07
N THR A 67 0.53 10.48 0.73
CA THR A 67 1.37 11.64 1.07
C THR A 67 0.97 12.92 0.35
N LEU A 68 0.18 12.83 -0.74
CA LEU A 68 -0.37 14.00 -1.43
C LEU A 68 -1.55 14.61 -0.65
N TRP A 69 -2.21 13.81 0.18
CA TRP A 69 -3.45 14.18 0.88
C TRP A 69 -3.25 14.54 2.35
N SER A 70 -2.11 14.15 2.95
CA SER A 70 -1.83 14.43 4.36
C SER A 70 -0.34 14.58 4.61
N ALA A 71 0.04 15.55 5.44
CA ALA A 71 1.41 15.73 5.92
C ALA A 71 1.76 14.83 7.12
N ASN A 72 0.77 14.24 7.78
CA ASN A 72 0.98 13.38 8.95
C ASN A 72 1.35 11.96 8.50
N TYR A 73 2.56 11.51 8.84
CA TYR A 73 3.10 10.20 8.47
C TYR A 73 2.22 9.04 8.95
N LEU A 74 1.57 9.15 10.11
CA LEU A 74 0.68 8.12 10.64
C LEU A 74 -0.56 7.93 9.75
N ILE A 75 -1.10 9.03 9.21
CA ILE A 75 -2.26 9.02 8.33
C ILE A 75 -1.89 8.45 6.96
N GLN A 76 -0.68 8.75 6.47
CA GLN A 76 -0.17 8.22 5.20
C GLN A 76 -0.04 6.69 5.19
N LEU A 77 0.20 6.09 6.37
CA LEU A 77 0.34 4.64 6.54
C LEU A 77 -0.99 3.89 6.62
N LEU A 78 -2.13 4.58 6.69
CA LEU A 78 -3.45 3.94 6.77
C LEU A 78 -3.70 2.86 5.71
N PRO A 79 -3.37 3.05 4.42
CA PRO A 79 -3.56 2.00 3.42
C PRO A 79 -2.76 0.74 3.76
N ALA A 80 -1.54 0.87 4.28
CA ALA A 80 -0.73 -0.27 4.70
C ALA A 80 -1.34 -0.99 5.90
N VAL A 81 -1.83 -0.23 6.90
CA VAL A 81 -2.50 -0.79 8.08
C VAL A 81 -3.75 -1.58 7.68
N VAL A 82 -4.59 -1.02 6.78
CA VAL A 82 -5.79 -1.70 6.29
C VAL A 82 -5.43 -2.96 5.52
N TRP A 83 -4.41 -2.91 4.66
CA TRP A 83 -3.93 -4.08 3.93
C TRP A 83 -3.51 -5.22 4.88
N VAL A 84 -2.67 -4.90 5.88
CA VAL A 84 -2.19 -5.88 6.87
C VAL A 84 -3.35 -6.39 7.72
N GLY A 85 -4.29 -5.53 8.10
CA GLY A 85 -5.49 -5.91 8.85
C GLY A 85 -6.34 -6.94 8.10
N VAL A 86 -6.58 -6.73 6.81
CA VAL A 86 -7.32 -7.67 5.96
C VAL A 86 -6.60 -9.02 5.86
N VAL A 87 -5.29 -9.01 5.62
CA VAL A 87 -4.50 -10.26 5.59
C VAL A 87 -4.52 -10.98 6.93
N GLY A 88 -4.40 -10.26 8.05
CA GLY A 88 -4.48 -10.82 9.39
C GLY A 88 -5.81 -11.51 9.68
N LEU A 89 -6.92 -10.90 9.24
CA LEU A 89 -8.27 -11.47 9.38
C LEU A 89 -8.50 -12.72 8.51
N MET A 90 -7.78 -12.84 7.38
CA MET A 90 -7.95 -13.91 6.40
C MET A 90 -6.88 -15.01 6.46
N SER A 91 -5.90 -14.90 7.36
CA SER A 91 -4.73 -15.78 7.38
C SER A 91 -5.08 -17.22 7.78
N PRO A 92 -4.67 -18.25 7.03
CA PRO A 92 -4.88 -19.65 7.40
C PRO A 92 -3.88 -20.12 8.48
N THR A 93 -4.27 -21.12 9.27
CA THR A 93 -3.61 -21.50 10.54
C THR A 93 -2.37 -22.39 10.44
N SER A 94 -1.94 -22.82 9.24
CA SER A 94 -0.92 -23.89 9.10
C SER A 94 0.28 -23.51 8.22
N ALA A 95 0.28 -23.86 6.93
CA ALA A 95 1.47 -23.81 6.08
C ALA A 95 1.68 -22.46 5.36
N ALA A 96 0.66 -21.61 5.26
CA ALA A 96 0.78 -20.32 4.56
C ALA A 96 1.45 -19.22 5.40
N VAL A 97 1.77 -19.48 6.68
CA VAL A 97 2.27 -18.44 7.60
C VAL A 97 3.57 -17.81 7.09
N ALA A 98 4.52 -18.60 6.60
CA ALA A 98 5.77 -18.06 6.06
C ALA A 98 5.55 -17.14 4.85
N TYR A 99 4.61 -17.51 3.96
CA TYR A 99 4.23 -16.70 2.81
C TYR A 99 3.50 -15.42 3.23
N VAL A 100 2.57 -15.51 4.19
CA VAL A 100 1.86 -14.36 4.77
C VAL A 100 2.84 -13.40 5.43
N VAL A 101 3.80 -13.91 6.20
CA VAL A 101 4.86 -13.10 6.82
C VAL A 101 5.69 -12.40 5.75
N ALA A 102 6.09 -13.10 4.68
CA ALA A 102 6.83 -12.49 3.58
C ALA A 102 6.03 -11.37 2.89
N LEU A 103 4.73 -11.57 2.67
CA LEU A 103 3.83 -10.55 2.13
C LEU A 103 3.72 -9.33 3.06
N VAL A 104 3.54 -9.54 4.36
CA VAL A 104 3.46 -8.45 5.34
C VAL A 104 4.78 -7.67 5.37
N CYS A 105 5.92 -8.35 5.39
CA CYS A 105 7.24 -7.70 5.32
C CYS A 105 7.40 -6.87 4.05
N ALA A 106 6.97 -7.38 2.90
CA ALA A 106 7.01 -6.64 1.63
C ALA A 106 6.13 -5.38 1.66
N VAL A 107 4.94 -5.47 2.24
CA VAL A 107 4.03 -4.33 2.40
C VAL A 107 4.59 -3.27 3.34
N LEU A 108 5.14 -3.69 4.48
CA LEU A 108 5.80 -2.78 5.43
C LEU A 108 7.01 -2.10 4.80
N ALA A 109 7.82 -2.83 4.02
CA ALA A 109 8.94 -2.26 3.28
C ALA A 109 8.50 -1.23 2.24
N GLY A 110 7.45 -1.52 1.47
CA GLY A 110 6.90 -0.60 0.46
C GLY A 110 6.32 0.67 1.09
N ALA A 111 5.60 0.53 2.21
CA ALA A 111 5.06 1.64 2.96
C ALA A 111 6.17 2.52 3.56
N ALA A 112 7.13 1.91 4.25
CA ALA A 112 8.26 2.59 4.88
C ALA A 112 9.09 3.35 3.84
N TRP A 113 9.38 2.74 2.70
CA TRP A 113 10.13 3.39 1.61
C TRP A 113 9.46 4.69 1.14
N SER A 114 8.14 4.67 0.89
CA SER A 114 7.39 5.84 0.46
C SER A 114 7.43 6.98 1.48
N VAL A 115 7.26 6.66 2.77
CA VAL A 115 7.31 7.65 3.85
C VAL A 115 8.73 8.22 4.00
N ILE A 116 9.75 7.38 4.12
CA ILE A 116 11.15 7.81 4.31
C ILE A 116 11.61 8.72 3.16
N LYS A 117 11.33 8.34 1.92
CA LYS A 117 11.75 9.11 0.74
C LYS A 117 11.08 10.48 0.70
N ASN A 118 9.81 10.56 1.06
CA ASN A 118 9.07 11.82 1.04
C ASN A 118 9.44 12.74 2.22
N HIS A 119 9.75 12.20 3.41
CA HIS A 119 10.20 13.01 4.54
C HIS A 119 11.64 13.53 4.37
N LYS A 120 12.55 12.75 3.77
CA LYS A 120 13.91 13.22 3.45
C LYS A 120 13.93 14.37 2.44
N ALA A 121 12.87 14.56 1.66
CA ALA A 121 12.77 15.67 0.71
C ALA A 121 12.35 17.01 1.38
N VAL A 122 11.83 16.98 2.62
CA VAL A 122 11.29 18.15 3.32
C VAL A 122 12.30 18.77 4.28
N VAL A 123 13.33 18.04 4.69
CA VAL A 123 14.42 18.55 5.55
C VAL A 123 15.60 18.98 4.67
N PRO A 124 15.85 20.28 4.44
CA PRO A 124 17.07 20.72 3.80
C PRO A 124 18.27 20.36 4.69
N LYS A 125 19.34 19.85 4.07
CA LYS A 125 20.62 19.64 4.72
C LYS A 125 21.27 20.96 5.12
#